data_AF-A0A2E6H5S4-F1
#
_entry.id   AF-A0A2E6H5S4-F1
#
_cell.length_a   1.000
_cell.length_b   1.000
_cell.length_c   1.000
_cell.angle_alpha   90.00
_cell.angle_beta   90.00
_cell.angle_gamma   90.00
#
_symmetry.space_group_name_H-M   'P 1'
#
loop_
_entity.id
_entity.type
_entity.pdbx_description
1 polymer ?
#
loop_
_entity_poly.entity_id
_entity_poly.type
_entity_poly.pdbx_seq_one_letter_code
_entity_poly.pdbx_strand_id
1 'polypeptide(L)'
;MSLLREYIRSLLSEQRGFIGTCVNSFDEDGYCMVPNLSYSTVTNFAWGDENADRIPENEFRSQVIIPPDLEELISGHEIFYLLDRDNNQYMLYDSDDDIHYFFGDK
;
A
#
# COMPACT_ATOMS: atom_id res chain seq x y z
N MET A 1 -26.56 -16.95 11.01
CA MET A 1 -25.92 -16.92 9.68
C MET A 1 -24.79 -15.87 9.60
N SER A 2 -23.99 -15.64 10.65
CA SER A 2 -22.83 -14.70 10.57
C SER A 2 -21.49 -15.44 10.40
N LEU A 3 -21.30 -16.56 11.10
CA LEU A 3 -20.05 -17.34 11.05
C LEU A 3 -19.65 -17.82 9.65
N LEU A 4 -20.60 -18.32 8.83
CA LEU A 4 -20.30 -18.75 7.47
C LEU A 4 -19.92 -17.55 6.56
N ARG A 5 -20.48 -16.37 6.82
CA ARG A 5 -20.21 -15.16 6.04
C ARG A 5 -18.84 -14.57 6.36
N GLU A 6 -18.46 -14.58 7.64
CA GLU A 6 -17.12 -14.21 8.11
C GLU A 6 -16.07 -15.24 7.65
N TYR A 7 -16.39 -16.52 7.72
CA TYR A 7 -15.52 -17.59 7.23
C TYR A 7 -15.30 -17.51 5.72
N ILE A 8 -16.35 -17.25 4.92
CA ILE A 8 -16.22 -17.01 3.47
C ILE A 8 -15.46 -15.71 3.19
N ARG A 9 -15.66 -14.64 3.95
CA ARG A 9 -14.86 -13.40 3.84
C ARG A 9 -13.39 -13.63 4.13
N SER A 10 -13.06 -14.47 5.12
CA SER A 10 -11.70 -14.84 5.47
C SER A 10 -11.09 -15.82 4.46
N LEU A 11 -11.89 -16.68 3.83
CA LEU A 11 -11.43 -17.60 2.76
C LEU A 11 -11.24 -16.90 1.41
N LEU A 12 -12.00 -15.82 1.17
CA LEU A 12 -11.89 -14.95 0.00
C LEU A 12 -11.00 -13.73 0.28
N SER A 13 -10.47 -13.55 1.49
CA SER A 13 -9.51 -12.47 1.74
C SER A 13 -8.17 -12.86 1.10
N GLU A 14 -8.05 -12.55 -0.18
CA GLU A 14 -6.79 -12.46 -0.90
C GLU A 14 -6.00 -11.30 -0.29
N GLN A 15 -5.40 -11.54 0.88
CA GLN A 15 -4.59 -10.51 1.52
C GLN A 15 -3.45 -10.14 0.57
N ARG A 16 -3.37 -8.84 0.28
CA ARG A 16 -2.42 -8.26 -0.67
C ARG A 16 -1.02 -8.32 -0.10
N GLY A 17 -0.07 -8.74 -0.93
CA GLY A 17 1.34 -8.81 -0.55
C GLY A 17 2.10 -7.57 -1.00
N PHE A 18 3.28 -7.35 -0.42
CA PHE A 18 4.22 -6.34 -0.91
C PHE A 18 4.57 -6.64 -2.38
N ILE A 19 4.34 -5.64 -3.25
CA ILE A 19 4.62 -5.74 -4.68
C ILE A 19 5.73 -4.80 -5.12
N GLY A 20 6.07 -3.76 -4.33
CA GLY A 20 7.09 -2.82 -4.74
C GLY A 20 7.16 -1.53 -3.94
N THR A 21 8.07 -0.63 -4.32
CA THR A 21 8.31 0.63 -3.62
C THR A 21 8.73 1.76 -4.56
N CYS A 22 8.47 3.00 -4.15
CA CYS A 22 9.04 4.22 -4.73
C CYS A 22 9.60 5.09 -3.61
N VAL A 23 10.81 5.61 -3.81
CA VAL A 23 11.51 6.54 -2.91
C VAL A 23 11.57 7.90 -3.58
N ASN A 24 11.33 8.98 -2.83
CA ASN A 24 11.33 10.37 -3.32
C ASN A 24 10.52 10.53 -4.61
N SER A 25 9.32 9.94 -4.64
CA SER A 25 8.62 9.57 -5.88
C SER A 25 8.32 10.72 -6.85
N PHE A 26 8.36 11.95 -6.36
CA PHE A 26 8.03 13.16 -7.11
C PHE A 26 9.22 14.12 -7.26
N ASP A 27 10.40 13.73 -6.80
CA ASP A 27 11.65 14.50 -6.93
C ASP A 27 12.49 14.05 -8.14
N GLU A 28 13.47 14.88 -8.53
CA GLU A 28 14.34 14.63 -9.68
C GLU A 28 15.22 13.38 -9.52
N ASP A 29 15.52 12.97 -8.28
CA ASP A 29 16.28 11.76 -7.93
C ASP A 29 15.40 10.60 -7.45
N GLY A 30 14.08 10.74 -7.58
CA GLY A 30 13.09 9.72 -7.26
C GLY A 30 13.30 8.42 -8.03
N TYR A 31 13.06 7.29 -7.36
CA TYR A 31 13.22 5.98 -7.97
C TYR A 31 12.19 4.96 -7.50
N CYS A 32 11.59 4.25 -8.47
CA CYS A 32 10.61 3.19 -8.24
C CYS A 32 11.18 1.81 -8.61
N MET A 33 11.08 0.85 -7.69
CA MET A 33 11.55 -0.52 -7.85
C MET A 33 10.43 -1.51 -8.21
N VAL A 34 9.72 -1.31 -9.33
CA VAL A 34 8.69 -2.28 -9.79
C VAL A 34 8.27 -2.10 -11.26
N PRO A 35 8.07 -3.19 -12.04
CA PRO A 35 7.47 -3.11 -13.37
C PRO A 35 5.92 -3.09 -13.39
N ASN A 36 5.24 -3.47 -12.29
CA ASN A 36 3.79 -3.73 -12.28
C ASN A 36 3.03 -2.89 -11.25
N LEU A 37 3.41 -1.61 -11.07
CA LEU A 37 2.54 -0.70 -10.34
C LEU A 37 1.20 -0.56 -11.07
N SER A 38 0.13 -0.32 -10.31
CA SER A 38 -1.18 0.04 -10.88
C SER A 38 -1.12 1.35 -11.69
N TYR A 39 -0.03 2.10 -11.54
CA TYR A 39 0.24 3.37 -12.22
C TYR A 39 1.13 3.17 -13.45
N SER A 40 0.62 3.57 -14.62
CA SER A 40 1.37 3.47 -15.88
C SER A 40 2.40 4.59 -16.09
N THR A 41 2.32 5.70 -15.32
CA THR A 41 3.22 6.86 -15.40
C THR A 41 3.36 7.51 -14.03
N VAL A 42 4.43 8.31 -13.82
CA VAL A 42 4.61 9.11 -12.60
C VAL A 42 3.46 10.09 -12.39
N THR A 43 2.92 10.70 -13.46
CA THR A 43 1.73 11.57 -13.36
C THR A 43 0.49 10.82 -12.87
N ASN A 44 0.29 9.58 -13.32
CA ASN A 44 -0.83 8.76 -12.85
C ASN A 44 -0.65 8.36 -11.40
N PHE A 45 0.59 8.12 -10.96
CA PHE A 45 0.89 7.89 -9.56
C PHE A 45 0.64 9.15 -8.72
N ALA A 46 1.13 10.32 -9.13
CA ALA A 46 0.87 11.58 -8.42
C ALA A 46 -0.63 11.83 -8.24
N TRP A 47 -1.43 11.55 -9.28
CA TRP A 47 -2.88 11.64 -9.18
C TRP A 47 -3.46 10.61 -8.20
N GLY A 48 -2.99 9.36 -8.24
CA GLY A 48 -3.43 8.30 -7.33
C GLY A 48 -3.10 8.59 -5.88
N ASP A 49 -1.92 9.16 -5.62
CA ASP A 49 -1.46 9.58 -4.29
C ASP A 49 -2.25 10.76 -3.75
N GLU A 50 -2.41 11.83 -4.55
CA GLU A 50 -3.18 13.03 -4.16
C GLU A 50 -4.66 12.71 -3.84
N ASN A 51 -5.23 11.67 -4.48
CA ASN A 51 -6.61 11.25 -4.28
C ASN A 51 -6.74 10.02 -3.36
N ALA A 52 -5.64 9.52 -2.79
CA ALA A 52 -5.70 8.38 -1.91
C ALA A 52 -6.39 8.76 -0.58
N ASP A 53 -7.26 7.88 -0.11
CA ASP A 53 -7.85 8.02 1.21
C ASP A 53 -6.85 7.56 2.27
N ARG A 54 -6.59 8.41 3.27
CA ARG A 54 -5.97 7.92 4.51
C ARG A 54 -6.99 7.05 5.25
N ILE A 55 -6.64 5.77 5.41
CA ILE A 55 -7.47 4.79 6.12
C ILE A 55 -6.87 4.41 7.48
N PRO A 56 -7.69 3.92 8.42
CA PRO A 56 -7.19 3.38 9.69
C PRO A 56 -6.25 2.19 9.48
N GLU A 57 -5.22 2.08 10.32
CA GLU A 57 -4.26 0.96 10.28
C GLU A 57 -4.92 -0.42 10.34
N ASN A 58 -5.91 -0.58 11.22
CA ASN A 58 -6.62 -1.85 11.37
C ASN A 58 -7.42 -2.22 10.12
N GLU A 59 -7.93 -1.22 9.37
CA GLU A 59 -8.58 -1.43 8.09
C GLU A 59 -7.55 -1.88 7.05
N PHE A 60 -6.42 -1.18 6.96
CA PHE A 60 -5.32 -1.52 6.05
C PHE A 60 -4.80 -2.94 6.28
N ARG A 61 -4.44 -3.28 7.53
CA ARG A 61 -3.93 -4.59 7.93
C ARG A 61 -4.95 -5.73 7.79
N SER A 62 -6.24 -5.42 7.68
CA SER A 62 -7.25 -6.44 7.35
C SER A 62 -7.14 -6.91 5.90
N GLN A 63 -6.57 -6.09 5.02
CA GLN A 63 -6.47 -6.31 3.57
C GLN A 63 -5.04 -6.62 3.12
N VAL A 64 -4.03 -6.24 3.90
CA VAL A 64 -2.62 -6.27 3.52
C VAL A 64 -1.79 -7.09 4.49
N ILE A 65 -0.86 -7.89 3.96
CA ILE A 65 0.23 -8.51 4.73
C ILE A 65 1.49 -7.67 4.56
N ILE A 66 1.94 -7.02 5.64
CA ILE A 66 3.21 -6.31 5.69
C ILE A 66 4.31 -7.32 6.06
N PRO A 67 5.38 -7.47 5.26
CA PRO A 67 6.50 -8.33 5.57
C PRO A 67 7.18 -7.95 6.90
N PRO A 68 7.61 -8.91 7.75
CA PRO A 68 8.22 -8.61 9.05
C PRO A 68 9.49 -7.76 8.99
N ASP A 69 10.29 -7.92 7.94
CA ASP A 69 11.48 -7.13 7.66
C ASP A 69 11.12 -5.67 7.33
N LEU A 70 10.01 -5.44 6.62
CA LEU A 70 9.49 -4.10 6.40
C LEU A 70 8.94 -3.48 7.71
N GLU A 71 8.23 -4.24 8.54
CA GLU A 71 7.76 -3.77 9.85
C GLU A 71 8.91 -3.34 10.77
N GLU A 72 10.00 -4.09 10.78
CA GLU A 72 11.20 -3.75 11.55
C GLU A 72 11.85 -2.48 11.00
N LEU A 73 11.94 -2.35 9.67
CA LEU A 73 12.53 -1.19 8.99
C LEU A 73 11.80 0.11 9.34
N ILE A 74 10.47 0.12 9.29
CA ILE A 74 9.64 1.33 9.53
C ILE A 74 9.30 1.54 11.01
N SER A 75 9.91 0.76 11.91
CA SER A 75 9.56 0.78 13.32
C SER A 75 9.96 2.12 13.95
N GLY A 76 8.96 2.87 14.40
CA GLY A 76 9.15 4.19 15.02
C GLY A 76 9.08 5.36 14.03
N HIS A 77 8.84 5.09 12.74
CA HIS A 77 8.63 6.13 11.74
C HIS A 77 7.19 6.68 11.77
N GLU A 78 6.98 7.87 11.23
CA GLU A 78 5.63 8.40 10.98
C GLU A 78 5.02 7.76 9.71
N ILE A 79 4.02 6.90 9.91
CA ILE A 79 3.40 6.09 8.84
C ILE A 79 1.97 6.53 8.52
N PHE A 80 1.68 6.61 7.22
CA PHE A 80 0.36 6.84 6.66
C PHE A 80 -0.11 5.60 5.88
N TYR A 81 -1.27 5.07 6.26
CA TYR A 81 -1.93 3.98 5.55
C TYR A 81 -2.92 4.58 4.55
N LEU A 82 -2.70 4.30 3.27
CA LEU A 82 -3.41 4.94 2.16
C LEU A 82 -4.10 3.89 1.27
N LEU A 83 -5.23 4.29 0.69
CA LEU A 83 -5.95 3.52 -0.30
C LEU A 83 -6.38 4.43 -1.45
N ASP A 84 -5.78 4.21 -2.62
CA ASP A 84 -6.31 4.71 -3.88
C ASP A 84 -7.43 3.76 -4.34
N ARG A 85 -8.68 4.22 -4.21
CA ARG A 85 -9.86 3.41 -4.53
C ARG A 85 -10.05 3.21 -6.03
N ASP A 86 -9.63 4.18 -6.84
CA ASP A 86 -9.83 4.14 -8.29
C ASP A 86 -8.95 3.06 -8.92
N ASN A 87 -7.73 2.91 -8.40
CA ASN A 87 -6.78 1.88 -8.83
C ASN A 87 -6.77 0.63 -7.92
N ASN A 88 -7.58 0.60 -6.86
CA ASN A 88 -7.59 -0.45 -5.84
C ASN A 88 -6.17 -0.75 -5.30
N GLN A 89 -5.41 0.31 -5.06
CA GLN A 89 -4.01 0.26 -4.69
C GLN A 89 -3.84 0.64 -3.22
N TYR A 90 -3.34 -0.32 -2.44
CA TYR A 90 -2.97 -0.08 -1.05
C TYR A 90 -1.54 0.42 -1.00
N MET A 91 -1.31 1.49 -0.23
CA MET A 91 0.00 2.10 -0.05
C MET A 91 0.27 2.34 1.43
N LEU A 92 1.48 2.00 1.87
CA LEU A 92 2.02 2.46 3.14
C LEU A 92 3.01 3.56 2.79
N TYR A 93 2.76 4.77 3.25
CA TYR A 93 3.66 5.90 3.05
C TYR A 93 4.42 6.18 4.35
N ASP A 94 5.74 6.10 4.27
CA ASP A 94 6.69 6.46 5.30
C ASP A 94 7.16 7.89 5.04
N SER A 95 6.71 8.84 5.86
CA SER A 95 7.02 10.25 5.66
C SER A 95 8.39 10.67 6.17
N ASP A 96 9.03 9.84 6.99
CA ASP A 96 10.36 10.16 7.52
C ASP A 96 11.42 10.00 6.43
N ASP A 97 11.27 8.96 5.61
CA ASP A 97 12.19 8.63 4.52
C ASP A 97 11.62 8.94 3.11
N ASP A 98 10.41 9.48 3.02
CA ASP A 98 9.65 9.74 1.77
C ASP A 98 9.56 8.49 0.86
N ILE A 99 9.06 7.39 1.44
CA ILE A 99 8.95 6.09 0.77
C ILE A 99 7.51 5.63 0.70
N HIS A 100 7.07 5.27 -0.51
CA HIS A 100 5.80 4.59 -0.75
C HIS A 100 6.05 3.09 -0.92
N TYR A 101 5.38 2.27 -0.12
CA TYR A 101 5.37 0.81 -0.23
C TYR A 101 4.00 0.37 -0.77
N PHE A 102 4.00 -0.40 -1.86
CA PHE A 102 2.80 -0.80 -2.57
C PHE A 102 2.42 -2.25 -2.29
N PHE A 103 1.12 -2.49 -2.14
CA PHE A 103 0.57 -3.81 -1.87
C PHE A 103 -0.54 -4.17 -2.86
N GLY A 104 -0.48 -5.37 -3.43
CA GLY A 104 -1.41 -5.83 -4.45
C GLY A 104 -1.56 -7.34 -4.51
N ASP A 105 -2.38 -7.79 -5.45
CA ASP A 105 -2.57 -9.20 -5.75
C ASP A 105 -1.30 -9.72 -6.45
N LYS A 106 -0.74 -10.85 -5.99
CA LYS A 106 0.48 -11.45 -6.56
C LYS A 106 0.19 -12.26 -7.82
#